data_AF-A0A1V0GYY2-F1
#
_entry.id   AF-A0A1V0GYY2-F1
#
_cell.length_a   1.000
_cell.length_b   1.000
_cell.length_c   1.000
_cell.angle_alpha   90.00
_cell.angle_beta   90.00
_cell.angle_gamma   90.00
#
_symmetry.space_group_name_H-M   'P 1'
#
loop_
_entity.id
_entity.type
_entity.pdbx_description
1 polymer ?
#
loop_
_entity_poly.entity_id
_entity_poly.type
_entity_poly.pdbx_seq_one_letter_code
_entity_poly.pdbx_strand_id
1 'polypeptide(L)'
;MRESDATTTGGKAVAVRLSAEEVAALDALQARIGATSRSDVLRALVRSSVGMLELPAEEAAQLAEIKAELHKIGVNVNQIALAANRGRIDMARQEWAAINELRQALPRLRTWLNGVVDEQRRRGIRLFRAFVEAERG
;
A
#
# COMPACT_ATOMS: atom_id res chain seq x y z
N MET A 1 10.96 -23.32 1.60
CA MET A 1 11.35 -22.01 2.16
C MET A 1 10.35 -21.00 1.64
N ARG A 2 9.51 -20.40 2.50
CA ARG A 2 8.49 -19.43 2.07
C ARG A 2 9.13 -18.05 2.03
N GLU A 3 9.39 -17.54 0.82
CA GLU A 3 9.74 -16.13 0.65
C GLU A 3 8.50 -15.27 0.92
N SER A 4 8.54 -14.55 2.03
CA SER A 4 7.59 -13.50 2.38
C SER A 4 7.86 -12.29 1.49
N ASP A 5 7.07 -12.18 0.43
CA ASP A 5 7.18 -11.19 -0.65
C ASP A 5 6.53 -9.84 -0.25
N ALA A 6 6.87 -9.35 0.94
CA ALA A 6 6.60 -7.97 1.31
C ALA A 6 7.65 -7.10 0.60
N THR A 7 7.20 -6.07 -0.11
CA THR A 7 8.02 -5.10 -0.85
C THR A 7 9.18 -4.47 -0.03
N THR A 8 9.23 -4.65 1.29
CA THR A 8 10.30 -4.19 2.18
C THR A 8 11.33 -5.25 2.60
N THR A 9 11.13 -6.56 2.35
CA THR A 9 12.02 -7.61 2.92
C THR A 9 13.15 -8.04 1.96
N GLY A 10 13.05 -7.75 0.66
CA GLY A 10 14.08 -8.12 -0.33
C GLY A 10 15.08 -7.00 -0.73
N GLY A 11 14.88 -5.77 -0.26
CA GLY A 11 15.71 -4.62 -0.68
C GLY A 11 17.00 -4.47 0.13
N LYS A 12 18.11 -4.10 -0.53
CA LYS A 12 19.35 -3.72 0.17
C LYS A 12 19.19 -2.32 0.78
N ALA A 13 19.46 -2.19 2.08
CA ALA A 13 19.45 -0.91 2.75
C ALA A 13 20.60 -0.01 2.23
N VAL A 14 20.27 1.24 1.90
CA VAL A 14 21.24 2.28 1.51
C VAL A 14 21.15 3.40 2.54
N ALA A 15 22.29 3.77 3.13
CA ALA A 15 22.39 4.86 4.08
C ALA A 15 23.16 6.04 3.46
N VAL A 16 22.61 7.24 3.62
CA VAL A 16 23.15 8.50 3.10
C VAL A 16 23.00 9.56 4.20
N ARG A 17 23.99 10.44 4.30
CA ARG A 17 23.90 11.64 5.16
C ARG A 17 23.34 12.79 4.34
N LEU A 18 22.31 13.44 4.86
CA LEU A 18 21.69 14.61 4.27
C LEU A 18 21.86 15.80 5.22
N SER A 19 22.05 16.98 4.65
CA SER A 19 21.97 18.25 5.38
C SER A 19 20.54 18.50 5.86
N ALA A 20 20.38 19.44 6.80
CA ALA A 20 19.05 19.84 7.28
C ALA A 20 18.16 20.39 6.15
N GLU A 21 18.76 21.09 5.19
CA GLU A 21 18.06 21.63 4.02
C GLU A 21 17.58 20.52 3.09
N GLU A 22 18.41 19.50 2.84
CA GLU A 22 18.04 18.35 2.02
C GLU A 22 16.92 17.52 2.67
N VAL A 23 16.94 17.37 4.00
CA VAL A 23 15.84 16.71 4.73
C VAL A 23 14.54 17.52 4.61
N ALA A 24 14.60 18.85 4.72
CA ALA A 24 13.43 19.71 4.56
C ALA A 24 12.88 19.64 3.12
N ALA A 25 13.75 19.62 2.11
CA ALA A 25 13.35 19.43 0.72
C ALA A 25 12.69 18.06 0.48
N LEU A 26 13.19 17.00 1.12
CA LEU A 26 12.60 15.67 1.06
C LEU A 26 11.20 15.62 1.70
N ASP A 27 11.01 16.31 2.84
CA ASP A 27 9.73 16.39 3.52
C ASP A 27 8.70 17.22 2.71
N ALA A 28 9.13 18.32 2.09
CA ALA A 28 8.30 19.10 1.17
C ALA A 28 7.89 18.27 -0.06
N LEU A 29 8.82 17.48 -0.61
CA LEU A 29 8.53 16.56 -1.70
C LEU A 29 7.54 15.47 -1.27
N GLN A 30 7.69 14.93 -0.06
CA GLN A 30 6.78 13.93 0.50
C GLN A 30 5.33 14.43 0.49
N ALA A 31 5.10 15.67 0.96
CA ALA A 31 3.79 16.28 0.95
C ALA A 31 3.26 16.50 -0.49
N ARG A 32 4.12 16.97 -1.40
CA ARG A 32 3.75 17.26 -2.79
C ARG A 32 3.31 16.02 -3.57
N ILE A 33 3.93 14.87 -3.32
CA ILE A 33 3.63 13.63 -4.05
C ILE A 33 2.71 12.67 -3.27
N GLY A 34 2.23 13.08 -2.08
CA GLY A 34 1.35 12.25 -1.26
C GLY A 34 1.99 10.96 -0.74
N ALA A 35 3.32 10.95 -0.55
CA ALA A 35 4.03 9.75 -0.10
C ALA A 35 3.85 9.50 1.40
N THR A 36 3.70 8.23 1.77
CA THR A 36 3.48 7.80 3.17
C THR A 36 4.75 7.80 4.02
N SER A 37 5.92 7.77 3.42
CA SER A 37 7.20 7.79 4.13
C SER A 37 8.32 8.37 3.27
N ARG A 38 9.39 8.86 3.91
CA ARG A 38 10.63 9.29 3.22
C ARG A 38 11.23 8.19 2.33
N SER A 39 11.08 6.93 2.73
CA SER A 39 11.53 5.79 1.90
C SER A 39 10.71 5.64 0.63
N ASP A 40 9.41 5.97 0.66
CA ASP A 40 8.57 5.98 -0.54
C ASP A 40 8.98 7.11 -1.48
N VAL A 41 9.29 8.30 -0.94
CA VAL A 41 9.80 9.43 -1.73
C VAL A 41 11.11 9.08 -2.42
N LEU A 42 12.08 8.52 -1.69
CA LEU A 42 13.37 8.15 -2.26
C LEU A 42 13.24 7.06 -3.33
N ARG A 43 12.36 6.06 -3.12
CA ARG A 43 12.10 5.04 -4.13
C ARG A 43 11.45 5.64 -5.38
N ALA A 44 10.47 6.54 -5.23
CA ALA A 44 9.85 7.22 -6.36
C ALA A 44 10.85 8.08 -7.15
N LEU A 45 11.74 8.81 -6.45
CA LEU A 45 12.80 9.61 -7.07
C LEU A 45 13.81 8.74 -7.84
N VAL A 46 14.29 7.65 -7.25
CA VAL A 46 15.23 6.74 -7.92
C VAL A 46 14.60 6.10 -9.15
N ARG A 47 13.31 5.73 -9.06
CA ARG A 47 12.58 5.14 -10.18
C ARG A 47 12.35 6.14 -11.29
N SER A 48 11.91 7.35 -10.96
CA SER A 48 11.67 8.40 -11.95
C SER A 48 12.95 8.85 -12.64
N SER A 49 14.06 8.96 -11.91
CA SER A 49 15.35 9.40 -12.48
C SER A 49 15.93 8.40 -13.48
N VAL A 50 15.59 7.12 -13.36
CA VAL A 50 15.99 6.09 -14.32
C VAL A 50 14.91 5.78 -15.34
N GLY A 51 13.70 6.36 -15.25
CA GLY A 51 12.60 6.08 -16.18
C GLY A 51 11.81 4.79 -15.90
N MET A 52 11.87 4.27 -14.67
CA MET A 52 11.00 3.17 -14.25
C MET A 52 9.53 3.61 -14.24
N LEU A 53 8.70 2.82 -14.90
CA LEU A 53 7.25 3.04 -14.93
C LEU A 53 6.66 2.89 -13.52
N GLU A 54 6.01 3.94 -13.03
CA GLU A 54 5.22 3.92 -11.80
C GLU A 54 3.73 4.04 -12.13
N LEU A 55 2.88 3.55 -11.21
CA LEU A 55 1.45 3.81 -11.26
C LEU A 55 1.23 5.34 -11.23
N PRO A 56 0.39 5.92 -12.09
CA PRO A 56 0.04 7.33 -12.04
C PRO A 56 -0.34 7.77 -10.62
N ALA A 57 0.12 8.96 -10.22
CA ALA A 57 -0.10 9.48 -8.86
C ALA A 57 -1.59 9.54 -8.48
N GLU A 58 -2.46 9.85 -9.45
CA GLU A 58 -3.91 9.88 -9.27
C GLU A 58 -4.50 8.50 -8.96
N GLU A 59 -4.12 7.48 -9.74
CA GLU A 59 -4.56 6.09 -9.52
C GLU A 59 -4.03 5.54 -8.18
N ALA A 60 -2.79 5.90 -7.82
CA ALA A 60 -2.21 5.55 -6.52
C ALA A 60 -2.97 6.20 -5.35
N ALA A 61 -3.38 7.46 -5.51
CA ALA A 61 -4.19 8.18 -4.52
C ALA A 61 -5.59 7.58 -4.36
N GLN A 62 -6.27 7.25 -5.46
CA GLN A 62 -7.58 6.58 -5.44
C GLN A 62 -7.51 5.23 -4.72
N LEU A 63 -6.46 4.44 -4.97
CA LEU A 63 -6.23 3.16 -4.29
C LEU A 63 -5.95 3.34 -2.79
N ALA A 64 -5.24 4.40 -2.41
CA ALA A 64 -5.00 4.73 -1.01
C ALA A 64 -6.30 5.13 -0.30
N GLU A 65 -7.19 5.86 -0.97
CA GLU A 65 -8.50 6.24 -0.47
C GLU A 65 -9.39 5.00 -0.24
N ILE A 66 -9.51 4.12 -1.25
CA ILE A 66 -10.25 2.86 -1.13
C ILE A 66 -9.74 2.03 0.06
N LYS A 67 -8.43 1.97 0.26
CA LYS A 67 -7.82 1.27 1.40
C LYS A 67 -8.21 1.90 2.74
N ALA A 68 -8.26 3.22 2.82
CA ALA A 68 -8.67 3.94 4.02
C ALA A 68 -10.17 3.71 4.33
N GLU A 69 -11.02 3.70 3.32
CA GLU A 69 -12.45 3.38 3.47
C GLU A 69 -12.66 1.94 3.96
N LEU A 70 -11.98 0.97 3.34
CA LEU A 70 -12.05 -0.43 3.78
C LEU A 70 -11.59 -0.61 5.23
N HIS A 71 -10.61 0.18 5.67
CA HIS A 71 -10.20 0.17 7.08
C HIS A 71 -11.31 0.67 8.00
N LYS A 72 -11.95 1.81 7.67
CA LYS A 72 -13.08 2.35 8.44
C LYS A 72 -14.24 1.36 8.51
N ILE A 73 -14.58 0.74 7.39
CA ILE A 73 -15.62 -0.31 7.34
C ILE A 73 -15.24 -1.46 8.28
N GLY A 74 -13.99 -1.94 8.23
CA GLY A 74 -13.52 -2.99 9.12
C GLY A 74 -13.61 -2.64 10.61
N VAL A 75 -13.29 -1.40 10.98
CA VAL A 75 -13.44 -0.90 12.36
C VAL A 75 -14.91 -0.91 12.79
N ASN A 76 -15.82 -0.38 11.97
CA ASN A 76 -17.25 -0.33 12.27
C ASN A 76 -17.83 -1.74 12.43
N VAL A 77 -17.51 -2.67 11.52
CA VAL A 77 -17.96 -4.07 11.61
C VAL A 77 -17.46 -4.71 12.90
N ASN A 78 -16.22 -4.46 13.32
CA ASN A 78 -15.68 -4.99 14.56
C ASN A 78 -16.35 -4.39 15.81
N GLN A 79 -16.74 -3.11 15.76
CA GLN A 79 -17.49 -2.46 16.83
C GLN A 79 -18.90 -3.03 16.98
N ILE A 80 -19.61 -3.27 15.88
CA ILE A 80 -20.94 -3.89 15.91
C ILE A 80 -20.85 -5.29 16.53
N ALA A 81 -19.88 -6.11 16.09
CA ALA A 81 -19.63 -7.41 16.70
C ALA A 81 -19.33 -7.30 18.21
N LEU A 82 -18.53 -6.32 18.63
CA LEU A 82 -18.22 -6.13 20.05
C LEU A 82 -19.43 -5.68 20.88
N ALA A 83 -20.28 -4.81 20.33
CA ALA A 83 -21.50 -4.33 20.98
C ALA A 83 -22.53 -5.45 21.12
N ALA A 84 -22.72 -6.25 20.08
CA ALA A 84 -23.59 -7.41 20.10
C ALA A 84 -23.09 -8.50 21.07
N ASN A 85 -21.78 -8.79 21.10
CA ASN A 85 -21.19 -9.71 22.08
C ASN A 85 -21.38 -9.26 23.55
N ARG A 86 -21.51 -7.95 23.78
CA ARG A 86 -21.75 -7.37 25.11
C ARG A 86 -23.24 -7.30 25.46
N GLY A 87 -24.12 -7.86 24.63
CA GLY A 87 -25.57 -7.81 24.81
C GLY A 87 -26.17 -6.41 24.64
N ARG A 88 -25.45 -5.46 24.03
CA ARG A 88 -25.92 -4.08 23.82
C ARG A 88 -26.76 -3.92 22.55
N ILE A 89 -26.72 -4.92 21.67
CA ILE A 89 -27.50 -5.02 20.45
C ILE A 89 -28.00 -6.45 20.40
N ASP A 90 -29.32 -6.62 20.26
CA ASP A 90 -29.90 -7.93 19.99
C ASP A 90 -29.85 -8.17 18.48
N MET A 91 -29.18 -9.24 18.07
CA MET A 91 -28.95 -9.56 16.67
C MET A 91 -29.42 -11.00 16.40
N ALA A 92 -30.20 -11.17 15.35
CA ALA A 92 -30.56 -12.47 14.84
C ALA A 92 -29.32 -13.25 14.37
N ARG A 93 -29.40 -14.58 14.42
CA ARG A 93 -28.31 -15.49 14.04
C ARG A 93 -27.79 -15.25 12.61
N GLN A 94 -28.67 -14.87 11.68
CA GLN A 94 -28.30 -14.59 10.28
C GLN A 94 -27.45 -13.32 10.16
N GLU A 95 -27.76 -12.29 10.94
CA GLU A 95 -27.03 -11.02 10.92
C GLU A 95 -25.63 -11.21 11.53
N TRP A 96 -25.52 -12.06 12.55
CA TRP A 96 -24.24 -12.50 13.10
C TRP A 96 -23.36 -13.26 12.10
N ALA A 97 -23.97 -14.12 11.27
CA ALA A 97 -23.25 -14.82 10.22
C ALA A 97 -22.70 -13.83 9.17
N ALA A 98 -23.51 -12.87 8.73
CA ALA A 98 -23.11 -11.83 7.78
C ALA A 98 -21.98 -10.93 8.33
N ILE A 99 -22.05 -10.54 9.60
CA ILE A 99 -20.97 -9.77 10.24
C ILE A 99 -19.67 -10.57 10.29
N ASN A 100 -19.72 -11.84 10.66
CA ASN A 100 -18.53 -12.68 10.70
C ASN A 100 -17.93 -12.89 9.30
N GLU A 101 -18.76 -13.04 8.27
CA GLU A 101 -18.33 -13.11 6.88
C GLU A 101 -17.60 -11.83 6.46
N LEU A 102 -18.15 -10.65 6.76
CA LEU A 102 -17.52 -9.36 6.51
C LEU A 102 -16.18 -9.21 7.25
N ARG A 103 -16.11 -9.62 8.53
CA ARG A 103 -14.86 -9.58 9.33
C ARG A 103 -13.77 -10.46 8.74
N GLN A 104 -14.13 -11.55 8.07
CA GLN A 104 -13.17 -12.42 7.39
C GLN A 104 -12.83 -11.92 5.98
N ALA A 105 -13.78 -11.34 5.25
CA ALA A 105 -13.62 -10.88 3.88
C ALA A 105 -12.78 -9.58 3.79
N LEU A 106 -13.01 -8.60 4.66
CA LEU A 106 -12.36 -7.29 4.58
C LEU A 106 -10.81 -7.35 4.70
N PRO A 107 -10.22 -8.12 5.64
CA PRO A 107 -8.78 -8.29 5.68
C PRO A 107 -8.22 -8.95 4.41
N ARG A 108 -8.93 -9.94 3.85
CA ARG A 108 -8.53 -10.64 2.61
C ARG A 108 -8.54 -9.68 1.42
N LEU A 109 -9.60 -8.89 1.27
CA LEU A 109 -9.71 -7.88 0.22
C LEU A 109 -8.59 -6.84 0.32
N ARG A 110 -8.29 -6.36 1.53
CA ARG A 110 -7.18 -5.43 1.77
C ARG A 110 -5.83 -6.03 1.37
N THR A 111 -5.58 -7.28 1.73
CA THR A 111 -4.33 -7.99 1.35
C THR A 111 -4.23 -8.14 -0.15
N TRP A 112 -5.32 -8.54 -0.82
CA TRP A 112 -5.36 -8.66 -2.27
C TRP A 112 -5.10 -7.33 -2.97
N LEU A 113 -5.74 -6.24 -2.54
CA LEU A 113 -5.52 -4.91 -3.10
C LEU A 113 -4.06 -4.46 -2.95
N ASN A 114 -3.43 -4.70 -1.78
CA ASN A 114 -2.00 -4.41 -1.63
C ASN A 114 -1.16 -5.23 -2.62
N GLY A 115 -1.49 -6.51 -2.84
CA GLY A 115 -0.81 -7.36 -3.80
C GLY A 115 -0.95 -6.89 -5.25
N VAL A 116 -2.11 -6.37 -5.64
CA VAL A 116 -2.33 -5.80 -6.98
C VAL A 116 -1.47 -4.54 -7.17
N VAL A 117 -1.44 -3.64 -6.19
CA VAL A 117 -0.61 -2.42 -6.25
C VAL A 117 0.88 -2.77 -6.37
N ASP A 118 1.33 -3.70 -5.53
CA ASP A 118 2.73 -4.13 -5.55
C ASP A 118 3.07 -4.83 -6.88
N GLU A 119 2.16 -5.60 -7.45
CA GLU A 119 2.38 -6.21 -8.78
C GLU A 119 2.47 -5.18 -9.90
N GLN A 120 1.65 -4.12 -9.91
CA GLN A 120 1.77 -3.06 -10.91
C GLN A 120 3.15 -2.37 -10.82
N ARG A 121 3.63 -2.11 -9.60
CA ARG A 121 4.98 -1.57 -9.37
C ARG A 121 6.07 -2.51 -9.89
N ARG A 122 5.94 -3.81 -9.63
CA ARG A 122 6.90 -4.82 -10.13
C ARG A 122 6.89 -4.93 -11.65
N ARG A 123 5.70 -4.88 -12.26
CA ARG A 123 5.55 -4.89 -13.72
C ARG A 123 6.28 -3.70 -14.35
N GLY A 124 6.17 -2.52 -13.76
CA GLY A 124 6.90 -1.34 -14.21
C GLY A 124 8.42 -1.52 -14.21
N ILE A 125 8.97 -2.12 -13.14
CA ILE A 125 10.41 -2.46 -13.04
C ILE A 125 10.83 -3.45 -14.14
N ARG A 126 10.04 -4.51 -14.36
CA ARG A 126 10.35 -5.54 -15.37
C ARG A 126 10.33 -4.97 -16.80
N LEU A 127 9.32 -4.17 -17.13
CA LEU A 127 9.21 -3.52 -18.43
C LEU A 127 10.37 -2.57 -18.70
N PHE A 128 10.74 -1.77 -17.69
CA PHE A 128 11.90 -0.90 -17.78
C PHE A 128 13.20 -1.67 -18.02
N ARG A 129 13.40 -2.78 -17.31
CA ARG A 129 14.59 -3.63 -17.50
C ARG A 129 14.67 -4.19 -18.93
N ALA A 130 13.56 -4.71 -19.44
CA ALA A 130 13.49 -5.23 -20.80
C ALA A 130 13.77 -4.15 -21.85
N PHE A 131 13.29 -2.92 -21.63
CA PHE A 131 13.60 -1.77 -22.48
C PHE A 131 15.11 -1.45 -22.50
N VAL A 132 15.75 -1.36 -21.33
CA VAL A 132 17.20 -1.09 -21.23
C VAL A 132 18.04 -2.22 -21.86
N GLU A 133 17.59 -3.47 -21.74
CA GLU A 133 18.25 -4.62 -22.38
C GLU A 133 18.13 -4.57 -23.92
N ALA A 134 17.00 -4.09 -24.45
CA ALA A 134 16.78 -3.93 -25.88
C ALA A 134 17.57 -2.77 -26.50
N GLU A 135 17.83 -1.68 -25.78
CA GLU A 135 18.65 -0.55 -26.28
C GLU A 135 20.16 -0.84 -26.28
N ARG A 136 20.61 -1.88 -25.58
CA ARG A 136 22.04 -2.24 -25.44
C ARG A 136 22.49 -3.36 -26.38
N GLY A 137 21.58 -3.98 -27.13
CA GLY A 137 21.86 -4.99 -28.15
C GLY A 137 21.78 -4.41 -29.54
#